data_AF-A0A838UTV5-F1
#
_entry.id   AF-A0A838UTV5-F1
#
_cell.length_a   1.000
_cell.length_b   1.000
_cell.length_c   1.000
_cell.angle_alpha   90.00
_cell.angle_beta   90.00
_cell.angle_gamma   90.00
#
_symmetry.space_group_name_H-M   'P 1'
#
loop_
_entity.id
_entity.type
_entity.pdbx_description
1 polymer ?
#
loop_
_entity_poly.entity_id
_entity_poly.type
_entity_poly.pdbx_seq_one_letter_code
_entity_poly.pdbx_strand_id
1 'polypeptide(L)'
;WYAPIFVVAAMGAYLIAFHPATSAELFSPFTLISHAQTHFALIALGAAFFWGTSTAMGRLLTDKLSFITLTGARFTMGLLFLLVWAVVSTPNLPQTFAHDLAQPSLALYLVLLALIPGLAGLLIYYSGLRHTPATYATLAELAYPAATVIITTFVLKAPPVGMQIVGVVLVAGSITAMNLIKGGVHVAAAPEPTVTVAR
;
A
#
# COMPACT_ATOMS: atom_id res chain seq x y z
N TRP A 1 2.55 -16.82 15.03
CA TRP A 1 4.00 -16.58 15.05
C TRP A 1 4.44 -15.32 14.29
N TYR A 2 3.67 -14.81 13.33
CA TYR A 2 4.00 -13.57 12.59
C TYR A 2 3.78 -12.24 13.33
N ALA A 3 3.04 -12.25 14.45
CA ALA A 3 2.65 -11.02 15.16
C ALA A 3 3.83 -10.11 15.55
N PRO A 4 4.99 -10.62 16.04
CA PRO A 4 6.14 -9.76 16.34
C PRO A 4 6.66 -9.01 15.12
N ILE A 5 6.71 -9.66 13.95
CA ILE A 5 7.17 -9.03 12.70
C ILE A 5 6.20 -7.92 12.30
N PHE A 6 4.90 -8.14 12.45
CA PHE A 6 3.89 -7.12 12.18
C PHE A 6 4.01 -5.91 13.11
N VAL A 7 4.26 -6.14 14.40
CA VAL A 7 4.46 -5.05 15.36
C VAL A 7 5.69 -4.22 14.98
N VAL A 8 6.81 -4.88 14.66
CA VAL A 8 8.05 -4.20 14.24
C VAL A 8 7.82 -3.40 12.95
N ALA A 9 7.13 -3.98 11.96
CA ALA A 9 6.84 -3.30 10.71
C ALA A 9 5.89 -2.10 10.91
N ALA A 10 4.87 -2.24 11.76
CA ALA A 10 3.96 -1.16 12.11
C ALA A 10 4.68 -0.02 12.83
N MET A 11 5.59 -0.34 13.76
CA MET A 11 6.48 0.64 14.39
C MET A 11 7.36 1.33 13.34
N GLY A 12 7.92 0.59 12.40
CA GLY A 12 8.71 1.17 11.31
C GLY A 12 7.91 2.15 10.45
N ALA A 13 6.70 1.77 10.05
CA ALA A 13 5.78 2.64 9.30
C ALA A 13 5.39 3.88 10.11
N TYR A 14 5.16 3.74 11.42
CA TYR A 14 4.89 4.84 12.32
C TYR A 14 6.04 5.86 12.36
N LEU A 15 7.28 5.37 12.50
CA LEU A 15 8.48 6.23 12.50
C LEU A 15 8.69 6.95 11.16
N ILE A 16 8.37 6.30 10.04
CA ILE A 16 8.40 6.95 8.71
C ILE A 16 7.36 8.07 8.63
N ALA A 17 6.14 7.82 9.09
CA ALA A 17 5.01 8.73 8.95
C ALA A 17 5.09 9.95 9.87
N PHE A 18 5.50 9.77 11.13
CA PHE A 18 5.48 10.83 12.14
C PHE A 18 6.86 11.37 12.50
N HIS A 19 7.93 10.62 12.20
CA HIS A 19 9.33 11.05 12.31
C HIS A 19 9.62 11.93 13.54
N PRO A 20 9.37 11.44 14.77
CA PRO A 20 9.49 12.24 15.99
C PRO A 20 10.94 12.68 16.20
N ALA A 21 11.18 13.93 16.61
CA ALA A 21 12.53 14.44 16.82
C ALA A 21 13.13 13.93 18.14
N THR A 22 12.29 13.66 19.14
CA THR A 22 12.69 13.24 20.48
C THR A 22 11.85 12.06 20.97
N SER A 23 12.33 11.34 22.00
CA SER A 23 11.58 10.25 22.63
C SER A 23 10.28 10.73 23.28
N ALA A 24 10.22 11.99 23.72
CA ALA A 24 9.01 12.60 24.27
C ALA A 24 7.93 12.82 23.20
N GLU A 25 8.32 13.07 21.95
CA GLU A 25 7.40 13.27 20.83
C GLU A 25 6.86 11.96 20.24
N LEU A 26 7.37 10.80 20.70
CA LEU A 26 6.97 9.50 20.18
C LEU A 26 5.47 9.25 20.29
N PHE A 27 4.79 9.83 21.29
CA PHE A 27 3.34 9.73 21.48
C PHE A 27 2.61 11.06 21.23
N SER A 28 3.29 12.05 20.64
CA SER A 28 2.69 13.35 20.31
C SER A 28 1.43 13.24 19.45
N PRO A 29 1.32 12.33 18.46
CA PRO A 29 0.09 12.21 17.66
C PRO A 29 -1.13 11.76 18.47
N PHE A 30 -0.93 11.07 19.61
CA PHE A 30 -2.02 10.59 20.47
C PHE A 30 -2.37 11.57 21.57
N THR A 31 -1.42 12.40 22.00
CA THR A 31 -1.58 13.36 23.10
C THR A 31 -2.06 14.72 22.63
N LEU A 32 -1.78 15.08 21.37
CA LEU A 32 -2.17 16.37 20.79
C LEU A 32 -3.55 16.36 20.12
N ILE A 33 -4.29 15.25 20.16
CA ILE A 33 -5.60 15.12 19.48
C ILE A 33 -6.62 16.09 20.11
N SER A 34 -6.81 17.23 19.47
CA SER A 34 -7.94 18.13 19.72
C SER A 34 -9.24 17.58 19.12
N HIS A 35 -10.39 18.16 19.50
CA HIS A 35 -11.69 17.81 18.92
C HIS A 35 -11.72 17.90 17.39
N ALA A 36 -11.04 18.89 16.79
CA ALA A 36 -10.94 19.03 15.34
C ALA A 36 -10.12 17.91 14.69
N GLN A 37 -9.05 17.45 15.32
CA GLN A 37 -8.20 16.37 14.81
C GLN A 37 -8.85 14.99 14.97
N THR A 38 -9.73 14.83 15.95
CA THR A 38 -10.47 13.56 16.16
C THR A 38 -11.29 13.19 14.93
N HIS A 39 -11.97 14.16 14.31
CA HIS A 39 -12.77 13.92 13.10
C HIS A 39 -11.91 13.42 11.93
N PHE A 40 -10.78 14.07 11.67
CA PHE A 40 -9.86 13.65 10.61
C PHE A 40 -9.21 12.30 10.90
N ALA A 41 -8.88 12.01 12.16
CA ALA A 41 -8.37 10.71 12.57
C ALA A 41 -9.38 9.58 12.31
N LEU A 42 -10.66 9.81 12.64
CA LEU A 42 -11.74 8.84 12.36
C LEU A 42 -11.94 8.63 10.85
N ILE A 43 -11.90 9.68 10.05
CA ILE A 43 -11.97 9.57 8.59
C ILE A 43 -10.76 8.80 8.04
N ALA A 44 -9.55 9.08 8.54
CA ALA A 44 -8.34 8.38 8.13
C ALA A 44 -8.39 6.88 8.50
N LEU A 45 -8.89 6.54 9.68
CA LEU A 45 -9.13 5.14 10.09
C LEU A 45 -10.18 4.47 9.20
N GLY A 46 -11.27 5.17 8.87
CA GLY A 46 -12.26 4.68 7.91
C GLY A 46 -11.65 4.42 6.52
N ALA A 47 -10.85 5.35 6.02
CA ALA A 47 -10.13 5.20 4.76
C ALA A 47 -9.18 3.99 4.79
N ALA A 48 -8.41 3.82 5.87
CA ALA A 48 -7.53 2.66 6.06
C ALA A 48 -8.31 1.34 6.12
N PHE A 49 -9.46 1.33 6.80
CA PHE A 49 -10.36 0.17 6.86
C PHE A 49 -10.89 -0.21 5.47
N PHE A 50 -11.37 0.76 4.69
CA PHE A 50 -11.85 0.52 3.33
C PHE A 50 -10.72 0.08 2.39
N TRP A 51 -9.52 0.65 2.53
CA TRP A 51 -8.34 0.22 1.78
C TRP A 51 -7.99 -1.24 2.08
N GLY A 52 -7.80 -1.60 3.35
CA GLY A 52 -7.46 -2.96 3.76
C GLY A 52 -8.53 -3.99 3.38
N THR A 53 -9.81 -3.63 3.52
CA THR A 53 -10.93 -4.49 3.10
C THR A 53 -10.92 -4.72 1.59
N SER A 54 -10.59 -3.70 0.79
CA SER A 54 -10.46 -3.83 -0.66
C SER A 54 -9.34 -4.78 -1.06
N THR A 55 -8.20 -4.77 -0.35
CA THR A 55 -7.10 -5.72 -0.55
C THR A 55 -7.51 -7.16 -0.19
N ALA A 56 -8.17 -7.35 0.95
CA ALA A 56 -8.65 -8.66 1.37
C ALA A 56 -9.68 -9.23 0.39
N MET A 57 -10.68 -8.43 -0.01
CA MET A 57 -11.67 -8.80 -1.03
C MET A 57 -11.01 -9.06 -2.38
N GLY A 58 -10.04 -8.22 -2.78
CA GLY A 58 -9.27 -8.39 -4.00
C GLY A 58 -8.57 -9.74 -4.04
N ARG A 59 -7.91 -10.14 -2.94
CA ARG A 59 -7.28 -11.45 -2.83
C ARG A 59 -8.28 -12.61 -2.91
N LEU A 60 -9.48 -12.47 -2.35
CA LEU A 60 -10.51 -13.51 -2.47
C LEU A 60 -11.01 -13.65 -3.91
N LEU A 61 -11.07 -12.55 -4.66
CA LEU A 61 -11.55 -12.53 -6.04
C LEU A 61 -10.50 -12.99 -7.05
N THR A 62 -9.19 -12.86 -6.76
CA THR A 62 -8.13 -13.35 -7.68
C THR A 62 -8.14 -14.86 -7.90
N ASP A 63 -8.80 -15.62 -7.04
CA ASP A 63 -8.98 -17.08 -7.23
C ASP A 63 -10.10 -17.40 -8.23
N LYS A 64 -11.00 -16.44 -8.49
CA LYS A 64 -12.20 -16.63 -9.33
C LYS A 64 -12.17 -15.81 -10.62
N LEU A 65 -11.43 -14.71 -10.64
CA LEU A 65 -11.38 -13.76 -11.75
C LEU A 65 -9.92 -13.56 -12.20
N SER A 66 -9.73 -13.28 -13.49
CA SER A 66 -8.42 -12.86 -13.99
C SER A 66 -8.02 -11.51 -13.39
N PHE A 67 -6.71 -11.26 -13.24
CA PHE A 67 -6.21 -9.98 -12.70
C PHE A 67 -6.64 -8.78 -13.57
N ILE A 68 -6.78 -8.97 -14.89
CA ILE A 68 -7.27 -7.95 -15.83
C ILE A 68 -8.74 -7.65 -15.54
N THR A 69 -9.58 -8.68 -15.40
CA THR A 69 -11.01 -8.52 -15.09
C THR A 69 -11.21 -7.79 -13.76
N LEU A 70 -10.43 -8.16 -12.74
CA LEU A 70 -10.51 -7.53 -11.42
C LEU A 70 -10.03 -6.07 -11.45
N THR A 71 -8.97 -5.79 -12.20
CA THR A 71 -8.48 -4.42 -12.44
C THR A 71 -9.55 -3.59 -13.15
N GLY A 72 -10.14 -4.12 -14.22
CA GLY A 72 -11.22 -3.45 -14.96
C GLY A 72 -12.42 -3.16 -14.06
N ALA A 73 -12.88 -4.15 -13.28
CA ALA A 73 -13.98 -3.97 -12.33
C ALA A 73 -13.68 -2.87 -11.30
N ARG A 74 -12.44 -2.80 -10.79
CA ARG A 74 -12.00 -1.74 -9.86
C ARG A 74 -12.02 -0.36 -10.50
N PHE A 75 -11.54 -0.21 -11.73
CA PHE A 75 -11.61 1.06 -12.46
C PHE A 75 -13.04 1.45 -12.81
N THR A 76 -13.90 0.52 -13.23
CA THR A 76 -15.30 0.80 -13.54
C THR A 76 -16.07 1.26 -12.31
N MET A 77 -15.97 0.53 -11.20
CA MET A 77 -16.64 0.90 -9.95
C MET A 77 -16.09 2.22 -9.39
N GLY A 78 -14.76 2.39 -9.45
CA GLY A 78 -14.10 3.64 -9.06
C GLY A 78 -14.55 4.82 -9.91
N LEU A 79 -14.66 4.66 -11.23
CA LEU A 79 -15.14 5.69 -12.15
C LEU A 79 -16.58 6.08 -11.84
N LEU A 80 -17.48 5.11 -11.64
CA LEU A 80 -18.88 5.40 -11.28
C LEU A 80 -18.97 6.19 -9.98
N PHE A 81 -18.24 5.76 -8.95
CA PHE A 81 -18.19 6.47 -7.66
C PHE A 81 -17.62 7.89 -7.81
N LEU A 82 -16.48 8.03 -8.50
CA LEU A 82 -15.82 9.33 -8.69
C LEU A 82 -16.64 10.28 -9.55
N LEU A 83 -17.37 9.80 -10.56
CA LEU A 83 -18.27 10.62 -11.35
C LEU A 83 -19.41 11.16 -10.51
N VAL A 84 -20.07 10.31 -9.72
CA VAL A 84 -21.14 10.74 -8.81
C VAL A 84 -20.61 11.76 -7.81
N TRP A 85 -19.45 11.47 -7.19
CA TRP A 85 -18.82 12.38 -6.24
C TRP A 85 -18.48 13.72 -6.90
N ALA A 86 -17.82 13.72 -8.05
CA ALA A 86 -17.41 14.93 -8.76
C ALA A 86 -18.60 15.83 -9.14
N VAL A 87 -19.72 15.25 -9.56
CA VAL A 87 -20.94 16.00 -9.88
C VAL A 87 -21.52 16.67 -8.63
N VAL A 88 -21.46 16.01 -7.46
CA VAL A 88 -22.00 16.55 -6.21
C VAL A 88 -21.04 17.54 -5.53
N SER A 89 -19.73 17.30 -5.63
CA SER A 89 -18.72 18.07 -4.89
C SER A 89 -18.18 19.29 -5.63
N THR A 90 -18.30 19.32 -6.96
CA THR A 90 -17.62 20.32 -7.81
C THR A 90 -18.64 21.12 -8.62
N PRO A 91 -19.00 22.33 -8.16
CA PRO A 91 -19.81 23.26 -8.95
C PRO A 91 -19.13 23.54 -10.30
N ASN A 92 -19.90 23.62 -11.39
CA ASN A 92 -19.38 23.88 -12.74
C ASN A 92 -18.29 22.87 -13.21
N LEU A 93 -18.51 21.58 -12.90
CA LEU A 93 -17.60 20.50 -13.29
C LEU A 93 -17.20 20.52 -14.78
N PRO A 94 -18.10 20.70 -15.76
CA PRO A 94 -17.71 20.70 -17.17
C PRO A 94 -16.71 21.81 -17.53
N GLN A 95 -16.91 23.00 -16.98
CA GLN A 95 -16.04 24.16 -17.24
C GLN A 95 -14.67 23.98 -16.58
N THR A 96 -14.65 23.50 -15.34
CA THR A 96 -13.42 23.23 -14.59
C THR A 96 -12.59 22.15 -15.31
N PHE A 97 -13.24 21.06 -15.71
CA PHE A 97 -12.59 19.96 -16.41
C PHE A 97 -12.02 20.38 -17.76
N ALA A 98 -12.78 21.16 -18.54
CA ALA A 98 -12.31 21.68 -19.83
C ALA A 98 -11.13 22.65 -19.67
N HIS A 99 -11.16 23.50 -18.65
CA HIS A 99 -10.08 24.43 -18.34
C HIS A 99 -8.78 23.70 -17.96
N ASP A 100 -8.87 22.68 -17.10
CA ASP A 100 -7.69 21.95 -16.62
C ASP A 100 -7.07 21.08 -17.71
N LEU A 101 -7.88 20.44 -18.56
CA LEU A 101 -7.38 19.68 -19.71
C LEU A 101 -6.83 20.55 -20.84
N ALA A 102 -7.21 21.82 -20.92
CA ALA A 102 -6.63 22.75 -21.88
C ALA A 102 -5.16 23.07 -21.56
N GLN A 103 -4.69 22.81 -20.34
CA GLN A 103 -3.29 22.98 -19.95
C GLN A 103 -2.47 21.73 -20.34
N PRO A 104 -1.56 21.82 -21.34
CA PRO A 104 -0.90 20.62 -21.88
C PRO A 104 -0.03 19.87 -20.88
N SER A 105 0.63 20.59 -19.96
CA SER A 105 1.46 20.00 -18.91
C SER A 105 0.61 19.22 -17.90
N LEU A 106 -0.50 19.81 -17.44
CA LEU A 106 -1.41 19.16 -16.50
C LEU A 106 -2.06 17.92 -17.13
N ALA A 107 -2.57 18.06 -18.36
CA ALA A 107 -3.13 16.93 -19.10
C ALA A 107 -2.13 15.77 -19.25
N LEU A 108 -0.88 16.08 -19.60
CA LEU A 108 0.18 15.08 -19.69
C LEU A 108 0.44 14.42 -18.32
N TYR A 109 0.56 15.19 -17.25
CA TYR A 109 0.77 14.63 -15.91
C TYR A 109 -0.38 13.74 -15.44
N LEU A 110 -1.63 14.13 -15.72
CA LEU A 110 -2.80 13.31 -15.39
C LEU A 110 -2.81 12.00 -16.17
N VAL A 111 -2.47 12.03 -17.47
CA VAL A 111 -2.36 10.81 -18.29
C VAL A 111 -1.24 9.92 -17.77
N LEU A 112 -0.07 10.47 -17.48
CA LEU A 112 1.05 9.70 -16.94
C LEU A 112 0.71 9.10 -15.57
N LEU A 113 0.04 9.85 -14.70
CA LEU A 113 -0.41 9.39 -13.38
C LEU A 113 -1.45 8.27 -13.52
N ALA A 114 -2.41 8.42 -14.43
CA ALA A 114 -3.45 7.42 -14.68
C ALA A 114 -2.88 6.13 -15.26
N LEU A 115 -1.90 6.22 -16.16
CA LEU A 115 -1.34 5.06 -16.86
C LEU A 115 -0.25 4.36 -16.07
N ILE A 116 0.69 5.10 -15.46
CA ILE A 116 1.88 4.51 -14.82
C ILE A 116 1.56 4.03 -13.39
N PRO A 117 1.44 4.90 -12.37
CA PRO A 117 1.12 4.43 -11.03
C PRO A 117 -0.33 3.96 -10.90
N GLY A 118 -1.25 4.46 -11.74
CA GLY A 118 -2.63 3.99 -11.81
C GLY A 118 -2.74 2.60 -12.44
N LEU A 119 -2.85 2.53 -13.78
CA LEU A 119 -3.17 1.28 -14.48
C LEU A 119 -2.07 0.24 -14.41
N ALA A 120 -0.85 0.58 -14.82
CA ALA A 120 0.27 -0.37 -14.84
C ALA A 120 0.60 -0.86 -13.42
N GLY A 121 0.63 0.06 -12.45
CA GLY A 121 0.80 -0.27 -11.03
C GLY A 121 -0.24 -1.26 -10.52
N LEU A 122 -1.53 -1.04 -10.83
CA LEU A 122 -2.61 -1.92 -10.38
C LEU A 122 -2.61 -3.29 -11.06
N LEU A 123 -2.22 -3.36 -12.35
CA LEU A 123 -2.04 -4.63 -13.06
C LEU A 123 -0.93 -5.47 -12.42
N ILE A 124 0.21 -4.85 -12.12
CA ILE A 124 1.31 -5.51 -11.41
C ILE A 124 0.86 -5.95 -10.02
N TYR A 125 0.15 -5.07 -9.30
CA TYR A 125 -0.38 -5.35 -7.97
C TYR A 125 -1.28 -6.59 -7.96
N TYR A 126 -2.31 -6.65 -8.82
CA TYR A 126 -3.23 -7.79 -8.86
C TYR A 126 -2.59 -9.06 -9.42
N SER A 127 -1.62 -8.93 -10.32
CA SER A 127 -0.80 -10.06 -10.78
C SER A 127 0.02 -10.67 -9.62
N GLY A 128 0.63 -9.84 -8.79
CA GLY A 128 1.37 -10.28 -7.59
C GLY A 128 0.46 -10.81 -6.48
N LEU A 129 -0.69 -10.15 -6.26
CA LEU A 129 -1.66 -10.52 -5.23
C LEU A 129 -2.23 -11.92 -5.46
N ARG A 130 -2.41 -12.33 -6.71
CA ARG A 130 -2.84 -13.69 -7.06
C ARG A 130 -1.95 -14.79 -6.45
N HIS A 131 -0.65 -14.53 -6.35
CA HIS A 131 0.34 -15.52 -5.90
C HIS A 131 0.78 -15.32 -4.44
N THR A 132 0.22 -14.32 -3.75
CA THR A 132 0.66 -13.89 -2.43
C THR A 132 -0.51 -13.92 -1.45
N PRO A 133 -0.42 -14.60 -0.29
CA PRO A 133 -1.49 -14.56 0.70
C PRO A 133 -1.66 -13.13 1.25
N ALA A 134 -2.88 -12.73 1.60
CA ALA A 134 -3.22 -11.36 1.98
C ALA A 134 -2.29 -10.78 3.08
N THR A 135 -1.98 -11.58 4.11
CA THR A 135 -1.09 -11.17 5.21
C THR A 135 0.31 -10.77 4.72
N TYR A 136 0.87 -11.47 3.74
CA TYR A 136 2.18 -11.12 3.17
C TYR A 136 2.09 -9.90 2.28
N ALA A 137 1.00 -9.77 1.51
CA ALA A 137 0.77 -8.60 0.69
C ALA A 137 0.69 -7.33 1.55
N THR A 138 -0.05 -7.35 2.67
CA THR A 138 -0.14 -6.21 3.60
C THR A 138 1.22 -5.81 4.18
N LEU A 139 2.06 -6.78 4.55
CA LEU A 139 3.41 -6.47 5.03
C LEU A 139 4.27 -5.87 3.91
N ALA A 140 4.16 -6.40 2.69
CA ALA A 140 4.86 -5.87 1.52
C ALA A 140 4.36 -4.47 1.13
N GLU A 141 3.09 -4.13 1.35
CA GLU A 141 2.56 -2.78 1.15
C GLU A 141 3.22 -1.75 2.07
N LEU A 142 3.79 -2.14 3.22
CA LEU A 142 4.60 -1.22 4.03
C LEU A 142 5.89 -0.79 3.33
N ALA A 143 6.29 -1.44 2.22
CA ALA A 143 7.34 -0.91 1.36
C ALA A 143 6.96 0.44 0.73
N TYR A 144 5.67 0.80 0.61
CA TYR A 144 5.24 2.10 0.09
C TYR A 144 5.83 3.28 0.88
N PRO A 145 5.59 3.43 2.20
CA PRO A 145 6.20 4.51 2.96
C PRO A 145 7.73 4.48 2.93
N ALA A 146 8.35 3.30 2.91
CA ALA A 146 9.80 3.20 2.78
C ALA A 146 10.30 3.72 1.41
N ALA A 147 9.61 3.37 0.33
CA ALA A 147 9.90 3.87 -1.02
C ALA A 147 9.69 5.39 -1.11
N THR A 148 8.69 5.94 -0.41
CA THR A 148 8.49 7.40 -0.33
C THR A 148 9.73 8.10 0.22
N VAL A 149 10.33 7.61 1.31
CA VAL A 149 11.56 8.18 1.87
C VAL A 149 12.71 8.13 0.87
N ILE A 150 12.86 7.01 0.15
CA ILE A 150 13.91 6.84 -0.86
C ILE A 150 13.71 7.82 -2.02
N ILE A 151 12.50 7.87 -2.60
CA ILE A 151 12.19 8.73 -3.75
C ILE A 151 12.36 10.21 -3.36
N THR A 152 11.83 10.64 -2.23
CA THR A 152 11.96 12.02 -1.75
C THR A 152 13.42 12.40 -1.54
N THR A 153 14.23 11.49 -0.99
CA THR A 153 15.68 11.72 -0.80
C THR A 153 16.43 11.86 -2.12
N PHE A 154 16.28 10.90 -3.03
CA PHE A 154 17.12 10.86 -4.22
C PHE A 154 16.60 11.70 -5.39
N VAL A 155 15.29 11.78 -5.57
CA VAL A 155 14.63 12.50 -6.66
C VAL A 155 14.34 13.94 -6.26
N LEU A 156 13.72 14.15 -5.09
CA LEU A 156 13.34 15.49 -4.63
C LEU A 156 14.46 16.19 -3.83
N LYS A 157 15.61 15.53 -3.61
CA LYS A 157 16.77 16.05 -2.88
C LYS A 157 16.43 16.53 -1.46
N ALA A 158 15.40 15.95 -0.85
CA ALA A 158 14.99 16.24 0.52
C ALA A 158 15.65 15.22 1.49
N PRO A 159 16.62 15.63 2.33
CA PRO A 159 17.33 14.69 3.18
C PRO A 159 16.39 14.02 4.20
N PRO A 160 16.51 12.70 4.43
CA PRO A 160 15.63 11.99 5.36
C PRO A 160 16.01 12.31 6.80
N VAL A 161 15.00 12.38 7.66
CA VAL A 161 15.20 12.52 9.11
C VAL A 161 15.71 11.20 9.68
N GLY A 162 16.55 11.23 10.72
CA GLY A 162 17.13 10.02 11.32
C GLY A 162 16.09 8.95 11.68
N MET A 163 14.94 9.34 12.23
CA MET A 163 13.85 8.40 12.53
C MET A 163 13.21 7.77 11.30
N GLN A 164 13.18 8.46 10.16
CA GLN A 164 12.69 7.88 8.91
C GLN A 164 13.63 6.77 8.42
N ILE A 165 14.95 6.94 8.59
CA ILE A 165 15.93 5.90 8.27
C ILE A 165 15.72 4.68 9.15
N VAL A 166 15.55 4.86 10.46
CA VAL A 166 15.23 3.77 11.39
C VAL A 166 13.94 3.06 10.96
N GLY A 167 12.90 3.82 10.65
CA GLY A 167 11.63 3.27 10.18
C GLY A 167 11.77 2.45 8.89
N VAL A 168 12.54 2.95 7.90
CA VAL A 168 12.85 2.24 6.66
C VAL A 168 13.56 0.91 6.95
N VAL A 169 14.56 0.91 7.84
CA VAL A 169 15.30 -0.30 8.23
C VAL A 169 14.37 -1.31 8.92
N LEU A 170 13.49 -0.87 9.82
CA LEU A 170 12.54 -1.76 10.50
C LEU A 170 11.54 -2.39 9.52
N VAL A 171 11.01 -1.61 8.58
CA VAL A 171 10.11 -2.11 7.53
C VAL A 171 10.84 -3.10 6.62
N ALA A 172 12.00 -2.72 6.09
CA ALA A 172 12.79 -3.57 5.20
C ALA A 172 13.20 -4.88 5.89
N GLY A 173 13.72 -4.78 7.12
CA GLY A 173 14.08 -5.93 7.94
C GLY A 173 12.90 -6.85 8.22
N SER A 174 11.70 -6.30 8.47
CA SER A 174 10.49 -7.09 8.67
C SER A 174 10.07 -7.85 7.42
N ILE A 175 10.12 -7.21 6.24
CA ILE A 175 9.81 -7.84 4.95
C ILE A 175 10.83 -8.95 4.65
N THR A 176 12.13 -8.69 4.86
CA THR A 176 13.19 -9.68 4.65
C THR A 176 13.07 -10.86 5.62
N ALA A 177 12.86 -10.61 6.91
CA ALA A 177 12.68 -11.65 7.92
C ALA A 177 11.48 -12.53 7.59
N MET A 178 10.37 -11.93 7.17
CA MET A 178 9.18 -12.65 6.73
C MET A 178 9.49 -13.59 5.54
N ASN A 179 10.25 -13.10 4.55
CA ASN A 179 10.62 -13.89 3.38
C ASN A 179 11.54 -15.07 3.74
N LEU A 180 12.49 -14.87 4.66
CA LEU A 180 13.40 -15.94 5.11
C LEU A 180 12.67 -17.06 5.84
N ILE A 181 11.68 -16.74 6.67
CA ILE A 181 10.92 -17.77 7.38
C ILE A 181 10.03 -18.55 6.39
N LYS A 182 9.48 -17.89 5.36
CA LYS A 182 8.77 -18.57 4.27
C LYS A 182 9.69 -19.50 3.47
N GLY A 183 10.92 -19.07 3.18
CA GLY A 183 11.92 -19.87 2.46
C GLY A 183 12.35 -21.13 3.22
N GLY A 184 12.48 -21.06 4.55
CA GLY A 184 12.84 -22.21 5.40
C GLY A 184 11.80 -23.33 5.43
N VAL A 185 10.52 -23.01 5.20
CA VAL A 185 9.41 -24.00 5.19
C VAL A 185 9.41 -24.84 3.91
N HIS A 186 9.95 -24.35 2.79
CA HIS A 186 10.02 -25.11 1.53
C HIS A 186 11.24 -26.03 1.41
N VAL A 187 12.28 -25.86 2.22
CA VAL A 187 13.49 -26.72 2.19
C VAL A 187 13.32 -27.99 3.03
N ALA A 188 12.37 -28.01 3.96
CA ALA A 188 12.05 -29.19 4.79
C ALA A 188 11.02 -30.12 4.13
N ALA A 189 11.13 -30.37 2.82
CA ALA A 189 10.34 -31.42 2.16
C ALA A 189 10.91 -32.80 2.56
N ALA A 190 10.05 -33.65 3.11
CA ALA A 190 10.38 -34.97 3.64
C ALA A 190 11.10 -35.88 2.62
N PRO A 191 11.97 -36.81 3.06
CA PRO A 191 12.61 -37.77 2.17
C PRO A 191 11.56 -38.60 1.43
N GLU A 192 11.71 -38.75 0.11
CA GLU A 192 10.85 -39.58 -0.73
C GLU A 192 10.74 -41.00 -0.16
N PRO A 193 9.52 -41.56 -0.03
CA PRO A 193 9.36 -42.95 0.35
C PRO A 193 9.95 -43.82 -0.75
N THR A 194 10.99 -44.59 -0.40
CA THR A 194 11.63 -45.56 -1.28
C THR A 194 10.62 -46.66 -1.60
N VAL A 195 9.93 -46.56 -2.74
CA VAL A 195 9.07 -47.64 -3.23
C VAL A 195 9.99 -48.77 -3.65
N THR A 196 10.18 -49.73 -2.74
CA THR A 196 10.87 -50.99 -3.06
C THR A 196 9.90 -51.82 -3.86
N VAL A 197 10.05 -51.81 -5.18
CA VAL A 197 9.29 -52.72 -6.06
C VAL A 197 9.87 -54.11 -5.84
N ALA A 198 9.17 -54.94 -5.06
CA ALA A 198 9.47 -56.36 -4.95
C ALA A 198 9.22 -57.02 -6.31
N ARG A 199 10.21 -57.80 -6.73
CA ARG A 199 10.35 -58.43 -8.05
C ARG A 199 9.51 -59.70 -8.17
#